data_AF-A0A9E0G6E9-F1
#
_entry.id   AF-A0A9E0G6E9-F1
#
_cell.length_a   1.000
_cell.length_b   1.000
_cell.length_c   1.000
_cell.angle_alpha   90.00
_cell.angle_beta   90.00
_cell.angle_gamma   90.00
#
_symmetry.space_group_name_H-M   'P 1'
#
loop_
_entity.id
_entity.type
_entity.pdbx_description
1 polymer ?
#
loop_
_entity_poly.entity_id
_entity_poly.type
_entity_poly.pdbx_seq_one_letter_code
_entity_poly.pdbx_strand_id
1 'polypeptide(L)'
;MTYLIIKKMSFLSKEEHQIFVVAYITAVVISPQYDFSQRDHLIVVTAIPFFLTQISITKKIPINSLLSHLSLAFGTLMIMVKPHYGLFPSLLIIHRLITQKRIGVIFDRDFIYLSSGSLVYAATLFIFFPDFIITILPDILNYYIPYNNEDGVKSLLTPYILPVLLLSAAAFTATHKNRERQYFYASCWLGTLCALLAFHIQAKGFYYQIIPAKTFFLISCSLTVFSFARYLLKDKDKHLLLTPLASLLIIAIPLYKSYKYSSQFPTHDYFLKAPLTQFIKAECGSPCSYYMTYPHMSLNTQTSFYIGDAFASRFPAFWFFPAMEAHLGVSEEIIETKQYKERIEADKGRFSDYVVEDLKKYRPRLLLVYKEKPDHKGTVFNYFEYFSTNSDFKKIMEKYKRNGEFSIDRQGYLKGTSFDSPLIQQWDVYILKETNNNPP
;
A
#
# COMPACT_ATOMS: atom_id res chain seq x y z
N MET A 1 -22.80 -2.68 7.34
CA MET A 1 -22.26 -3.19 8.64
C MET A 1 -22.00 -2.06 9.63
N THR A 2 -21.10 -1.12 9.32
CA THR A 2 -20.71 0.03 10.17
C THR A 2 -21.91 0.77 10.81
N TYR A 3 -22.86 1.24 10.00
CA TYR A 3 -24.05 1.95 10.51
C TYR A 3 -24.88 1.12 11.50
N LEU A 4 -25.07 -0.17 11.22
CA LEU A 4 -25.88 -1.06 12.06
C LEU A 4 -25.24 -1.28 13.44
N ILE A 5 -23.90 -1.31 13.51
CA ILE A 5 -23.16 -1.44 14.78
C ILE A 5 -23.21 -0.13 15.55
N ILE A 6 -22.85 1.01 14.93
CA ILE A 6 -22.77 2.29 15.65
C ILE A 6 -24.13 2.75 16.17
N LYS A 7 -25.23 2.47 15.46
CA LYS A 7 -26.59 2.79 15.91
C LYS A 7 -26.95 2.13 17.25
N LYS A 8 -26.27 1.04 17.65
CA LYS A 8 -26.47 0.38 18.95
C LYS A 8 -25.76 1.09 20.11
N MET A 9 -24.87 2.04 19.84
CA MET A 9 -24.15 2.81 20.85
C MET A 9 -25.01 3.97 21.33
N SER A 10 -25.87 3.71 22.32
CA SER A 10 -26.87 4.67 22.85
C SER A 10 -26.27 5.87 23.59
N PHE A 11 -25.00 5.79 23.99
CA PHE A 11 -24.29 6.93 24.59
C PHE A 11 -23.87 8.01 23.58
N LEU A 12 -24.08 7.76 22.29
CA LEU A 12 -23.92 8.74 21.22
C LEU A 12 -25.28 9.29 20.82
N SER A 13 -25.32 10.60 20.53
CA SER A 13 -26.48 11.27 19.94
C SER A 13 -26.71 10.83 18.49
N LYS A 14 -27.93 11.06 17.99
CA LYS A 14 -28.31 10.76 16.60
C LYS A 14 -27.41 11.50 15.60
N GLU A 15 -27.05 12.73 15.93
CA GLU A 15 -26.17 13.58 15.13
C GLU A 15 -24.76 13.01 15.09
N GLU A 16 -24.23 12.49 16.20
CA GLU A 16 -22.92 11.81 16.22
C GLU A 16 -22.91 10.54 15.38
N HIS A 17 -23.99 9.76 15.39
CA HIS A 17 -24.12 8.60 14.50
C HIS A 17 -24.05 9.04 13.03
N GLN A 18 -24.78 10.10 12.66
CA GLN A 18 -24.79 10.64 11.31
C GLN A 18 -23.42 11.18 10.90
N ILE A 19 -22.79 11.99 11.76
CA ILE A 19 -21.44 12.54 11.52
C ILE A 19 -20.44 11.41 11.31
N PHE A 20 -20.45 10.40 12.17
CA PHE A 20 -19.54 9.26 12.02
C PHE A 20 -19.71 8.59 10.65
N VAL A 21 -20.96 8.32 10.24
CA VAL A 21 -21.24 7.63 8.98
C VAL A 21 -20.85 8.49 7.78
N VAL A 22 -21.20 9.77 7.78
CA VAL A 22 -20.85 10.68 6.67
C VAL A 22 -19.33 10.86 6.61
N ALA A 23 -18.66 11.05 7.74
CA ALA A 23 -17.20 11.15 7.79
C ALA A 23 -16.52 9.85 7.31
N TYR A 24 -17.03 8.69 7.71
CA TYR A 24 -16.54 7.40 7.24
C TYR A 24 -16.74 7.22 5.73
N ILE A 25 -17.95 7.47 5.20
CA ILE A 25 -18.22 7.38 3.76
C ILE A 25 -17.33 8.35 2.99
N THR A 26 -17.21 9.59 3.47
CA THR A 26 -16.32 10.60 2.87
C THR A 26 -14.87 10.11 2.86
N ALA A 27 -14.39 9.55 3.98
CA ALA A 27 -13.04 9.02 4.08
C ALA A 27 -12.79 7.85 3.13
N VAL A 28 -13.73 6.92 2.98
CA VAL A 28 -13.50 5.72 2.15
C VAL A 28 -13.86 5.91 0.68
N VAL A 29 -14.69 6.90 0.33
CA VAL A 29 -15.07 7.17 -1.06
C VAL A 29 -14.23 8.29 -1.66
N ILE A 30 -14.02 9.38 -0.92
CA ILE A 30 -13.39 10.60 -1.45
C ILE A 30 -11.88 10.62 -1.16
N SER A 31 -11.43 10.20 0.03
CA SER A 31 -10.01 10.30 0.39
C SER A 31 -9.04 9.43 -0.43
N PRO A 32 -9.39 8.22 -0.90
CA PRO A 32 -8.44 7.35 -1.61
C PRO A 32 -8.11 7.86 -3.02
N GLN A 33 -9.09 8.45 -3.72
CA GLN A 33 -8.92 8.98 -5.07
C GLN A 33 -8.30 7.94 -6.04
N TYR A 34 -7.09 8.18 -6.55
CA TYR A 34 -6.37 7.24 -7.43
C TYR A 34 -5.90 5.97 -6.73
N ASP A 35 -5.83 6.00 -5.39
CA ASP A 35 -5.52 4.84 -4.54
C ASP A 35 -6.78 4.10 -4.09
N PHE A 36 -7.92 4.34 -4.76
CA PHE A 36 -9.13 3.57 -4.52
C PHE A 36 -8.88 2.08 -4.80
N SER A 37 -9.40 1.21 -3.94
CA SER A 37 -9.17 -0.24 -3.98
C SER A 37 -7.71 -0.68 -3.73
N GLN A 38 -6.81 0.22 -3.31
CA GLN A 38 -5.51 -0.20 -2.78
C GLN A 38 -5.69 -1.00 -1.48
N ARG A 39 -4.70 -1.83 -1.16
CA ARG A 39 -4.75 -2.72 0.02
C ARG A 39 -5.12 -1.99 1.31
N ASP A 40 -4.48 -0.84 1.58
CA ASP A 40 -4.71 0.00 2.77
C ASP A 40 -6.12 0.61 2.80
N HIS A 41 -6.69 0.91 1.63
CA HIS A 41 -8.08 1.35 1.52
C HIS A 41 -9.05 0.21 1.87
N LEU A 42 -8.84 -1.00 1.32
CA LEU A 42 -9.67 -2.17 1.64
C LEU A 42 -9.59 -2.54 3.13
N ILE A 43 -8.41 -2.39 3.74
CA ILE A 43 -8.20 -2.59 5.17
C ILE A 43 -9.11 -1.65 5.97
N VAL A 44 -9.12 -0.35 5.70
CA VAL A 44 -9.93 0.56 6.52
C VAL A 44 -11.44 0.33 6.35
N VAL A 45 -11.88 -0.12 5.17
CA VAL A 45 -13.28 -0.47 4.92
C VAL A 45 -13.77 -1.56 5.87
N THR A 46 -12.98 -2.61 6.09
CA THR A 46 -13.35 -3.73 6.98
C THR A 46 -12.90 -3.54 8.43
N ALA A 47 -11.83 -2.78 8.67
CA ALA A 47 -11.30 -2.56 10.01
C ALA A 47 -12.22 -1.67 10.85
N ILE A 48 -12.85 -0.63 10.30
CA ILE A 48 -13.81 0.21 11.04
C ILE A 48 -14.94 -0.60 11.70
N PRO A 49 -15.71 -1.43 10.98
CA PRO A 49 -16.73 -2.26 11.62
C PRO A 49 -16.16 -3.31 12.58
N PHE A 50 -14.94 -3.82 12.34
CA PHE A 50 -14.22 -4.67 13.31
C PHE A 50 -14.00 -3.92 14.63
N PHE A 51 -13.48 -2.70 14.59
CA PHE A 51 -13.20 -1.92 15.80
C PHE A 51 -14.47 -1.49 16.54
N LEU A 52 -15.53 -1.11 15.82
CA LEU A 52 -16.83 -0.84 16.44
C LEU A 52 -17.38 -2.07 17.17
N THR A 53 -17.11 -3.26 16.62
CA THR A 53 -17.47 -4.55 17.25
C THR A 53 -16.67 -4.77 18.53
N GLN A 54 -15.37 -4.50 18.54
CA GLN A 54 -14.54 -4.59 19.76
C GLN A 54 -14.98 -3.60 20.84
N ILE A 55 -15.34 -2.37 20.47
CA ILE A 55 -15.90 -1.40 21.41
C ILE A 55 -17.21 -1.94 21.99
N SER A 56 -18.07 -2.52 21.14
CA SER A 56 -19.34 -3.12 21.56
C SER A 56 -19.13 -4.29 22.54
N ILE A 57 -18.17 -5.19 22.26
CA ILE A 57 -17.78 -6.28 23.18
C ILE A 57 -17.28 -5.71 24.51
N THR A 58 -16.40 -4.71 24.47
CA THR A 58 -15.81 -4.09 25.66
C THR A 58 -16.85 -3.43 26.55
N LYS A 59 -17.84 -2.76 25.94
CA LYS A 59 -18.93 -2.07 26.63
C LYS A 59 -20.20 -2.92 26.81
N LYS A 60 -20.14 -4.21 26.46
CA LYS A 60 -21.28 -5.15 26.54
C LYS A 60 -22.54 -4.64 25.80
N ILE A 61 -22.36 -3.94 24.69
CA ILE A 61 -23.44 -3.43 23.85
C ILE A 61 -23.97 -4.59 22.99
N PRO A 62 -25.28 -4.91 23.06
CA PRO A 62 -25.85 -6.01 22.29
C PRO A 62 -25.87 -5.68 20.79
N ILE A 63 -25.10 -6.43 20.03
CA ILE A 63 -25.07 -6.40 18.57
C ILE A 63 -25.53 -7.76 18.03
N ASN A 64 -26.09 -7.76 16.82
CA ASN A 64 -26.49 -9.00 16.16
C ASN A 64 -25.28 -9.95 16.01
N SER A 65 -25.46 -11.23 16.34
CA SER A 65 -24.35 -12.20 16.35
C SER A 65 -23.73 -12.38 14.96
N LEU A 66 -24.55 -12.53 13.91
CA LEU A 66 -24.07 -12.66 12.54
C LEU A 66 -23.25 -11.43 12.14
N LEU A 67 -23.73 -10.22 12.45
CA LEU A 67 -23.02 -8.98 12.18
C LEU A 67 -21.66 -8.91 12.88
N SER A 68 -21.58 -9.38 14.12
CA SER A 68 -20.33 -9.48 14.88
C SER A 68 -19.37 -10.50 14.26
N HIS A 69 -19.85 -11.65 13.80
CA HIS A 69 -18.98 -12.66 13.19
C HIS A 69 -18.44 -12.18 11.85
N LEU A 70 -19.28 -11.56 11.01
CA LEU A 70 -18.86 -11.00 9.73
C LEU A 70 -17.85 -9.86 9.90
N SER A 71 -18.09 -8.93 10.84
CA SER A 71 -17.15 -7.83 11.08
C SER A 71 -15.79 -8.32 11.56
N LEU A 72 -15.77 -9.27 12.49
CA LEU A 72 -14.54 -9.85 13.01
C LEU A 72 -13.80 -10.66 11.94
N ALA A 73 -14.50 -11.51 11.18
CA ALA A 73 -13.90 -12.31 10.12
C ALA A 73 -13.26 -11.45 9.02
N PHE A 74 -14.02 -10.50 8.44
CA PHE A 74 -13.50 -9.66 7.36
C PHE A 74 -12.43 -8.67 7.83
N GLY A 75 -12.56 -8.13 9.05
CA GLY A 75 -11.54 -7.27 9.63
C GLY A 75 -10.24 -8.04 9.88
N THR A 76 -10.31 -9.22 10.49
CA THR A 76 -9.13 -10.10 10.67
C THR A 76 -8.48 -10.40 9.33
N LEU A 77 -9.24 -10.84 8.32
CA LEU A 77 -8.70 -11.19 7.01
C LEU A 77 -7.89 -10.04 6.41
N MET A 78 -8.43 -8.83 6.41
CA MET A 78 -7.72 -7.66 5.86
C MET A 78 -6.56 -7.20 6.73
N ILE A 79 -6.66 -7.30 8.06
CA ILE A 79 -5.53 -7.03 8.95
C ILE A 79 -4.37 -8.01 8.68
N MET A 80 -4.65 -9.27 8.34
CA MET A 80 -3.59 -10.23 7.96
C MET A 80 -2.90 -9.86 6.64
N VAL A 81 -3.57 -9.14 5.72
CA VAL A 81 -2.92 -8.59 4.53
C VAL A 81 -1.82 -7.59 4.90
N LYS A 82 -1.99 -6.86 6.01
CA LYS A 82 -1.00 -5.91 6.55
C LYS A 82 -0.99 -5.92 8.09
N PRO A 83 -0.18 -6.81 8.70
CA PRO A 83 -0.24 -7.08 10.14
C PRO A 83 -0.01 -5.87 11.05
N HIS A 84 0.66 -4.81 10.58
CA HIS A 84 0.88 -3.59 11.36
C HIS A 84 -0.42 -2.91 11.81
N TYR A 85 -1.53 -3.07 11.08
CA TYR A 85 -2.84 -2.56 11.52
C TYR A 85 -3.47 -3.39 12.63
N GLY A 86 -2.91 -4.56 12.96
CA GLY A 86 -3.25 -5.37 14.13
C GLY A 86 -2.85 -4.73 15.45
N LEU A 87 -2.04 -3.66 15.43
CA LEU A 87 -1.68 -2.90 16.62
C LEU A 87 -2.90 -2.31 17.33
N PHE A 88 -3.79 -1.63 16.59
CA PHE A 88 -4.96 -0.99 17.17
C PHE A 88 -5.90 -1.98 17.89
N PRO A 89 -6.36 -3.08 17.27
CA PRO A 89 -7.25 -4.01 17.95
C PRO A 89 -6.56 -4.74 19.11
N SER A 90 -5.25 -4.95 19.04
CA SER A 90 -4.46 -5.51 20.14
C SER A 90 -4.45 -4.58 21.35
N LEU A 91 -4.30 -3.26 21.13
CA LEU A 91 -4.36 -2.27 22.20
C LEU A 91 -5.75 -2.18 22.84
N LEU A 92 -6.83 -2.35 22.07
CA LEU A 92 -8.19 -2.43 22.64
C LEU A 92 -8.40 -3.69 23.50
N ILE A 93 -7.83 -4.83 23.09
CA ILE A 93 -7.84 -6.07 23.88
C ILE A 93 -7.03 -5.90 25.17
N ILE A 94 -5.82 -5.33 25.10
CA ILE A 94 -4.98 -5.04 26.28
C ILE A 94 -5.70 -4.09 27.22
N HIS A 95 -6.28 -3.01 26.70
CA HIS A 95 -7.10 -2.11 27.50
C HIS A 95 -8.26 -2.84 28.19
N ARG A 96 -8.96 -3.74 27.47
CA ARG A 96 -10.05 -4.54 28.05
C ARG A 96 -9.56 -5.49 29.15
N LEU A 97 -8.43 -6.16 28.95
CA LEU A 97 -7.78 -7.02 29.96
C LEU A 97 -7.51 -6.23 31.25
N ILE A 98 -6.91 -5.04 31.12
CA ILE A 98 -6.53 -4.18 32.27
C ILE A 98 -7.78 -3.64 32.97
N THR A 99 -8.71 -3.07 32.22
CA THR A 99 -9.88 -2.37 32.80
C THR A 99 -10.91 -3.32 33.41
N GLN A 100 -11.09 -4.51 32.83
CA GLN A 100 -12.02 -5.51 33.37
C GLN A 100 -11.36 -6.45 34.38
N LYS A 101 -10.01 -6.42 34.50
CA LYS A 101 -9.23 -7.35 35.33
C LYS A 101 -9.61 -8.82 35.08
N ARG A 102 -9.87 -9.17 33.80
CA ARG A 102 -10.42 -10.46 33.39
C ARG A 102 -9.53 -11.11 32.33
N ILE A 103 -8.75 -12.12 32.71
CA ILE A 103 -7.91 -12.89 31.76
C ILE A 103 -8.79 -13.59 30.70
N GLY A 104 -10.03 -13.96 31.05
CA GLY A 104 -10.99 -14.56 30.12
C GLY A 104 -11.31 -13.74 28.86
N VAL A 105 -10.81 -12.50 28.75
CA VAL A 105 -10.81 -11.72 27.51
C VAL A 105 -10.13 -12.46 26.33
N ILE A 106 -9.19 -13.37 26.60
CA ILE A 106 -8.58 -14.24 25.57
C ILE A 106 -9.58 -15.20 24.92
N PHE A 107 -10.74 -15.41 25.53
CA PHE A 107 -11.84 -16.22 24.96
C PHE A 107 -12.95 -15.35 24.36
N ASP A 108 -12.80 -14.03 24.37
CA ASP A 108 -13.73 -13.16 23.66
C ASP A 108 -13.54 -13.35 22.15
N ARG A 109 -14.65 -13.18 21.40
CA ARG A 109 -14.70 -13.46 19.96
C ARG A 109 -13.60 -12.73 19.17
N ASP A 110 -13.39 -11.45 19.43
CA ASP A 110 -12.39 -10.65 18.72
C ASP A 110 -10.96 -11.14 18.91
N PHE A 111 -10.59 -11.61 20.11
CA PHE A 111 -9.30 -12.26 20.33
C PHE A 111 -9.22 -13.57 19.56
N ILE A 112 -10.25 -14.43 19.64
CA ILE A 112 -10.28 -15.72 18.94
C ILE A 112 -10.13 -15.51 17.43
N TYR A 113 -10.85 -14.56 16.83
CA TYR A 113 -10.75 -14.27 15.40
C TYR A 113 -9.34 -13.80 15.01
N LEU A 114 -8.73 -12.87 15.74
CA LEU A 114 -7.38 -12.39 15.43
C LEU A 114 -6.31 -13.47 15.59
N SER A 115 -6.36 -14.21 16.70
CA SER A 115 -5.39 -15.26 17.00
C SER A 115 -5.52 -16.43 16.02
N SER A 116 -6.74 -16.92 15.78
CA SER A 116 -6.96 -17.99 14.78
C SER A 116 -6.59 -17.55 13.37
N GLY A 117 -6.96 -16.32 12.96
CA GLY A 117 -6.58 -15.78 11.67
C GLY A 117 -5.06 -15.66 11.49
N SER A 118 -4.35 -15.23 12.54
CA SER A 118 -2.88 -15.15 12.53
C SER A 118 -2.23 -16.52 12.44
N LEU A 119 -2.74 -17.52 13.18
CA LEU A 119 -2.25 -18.90 13.13
C LEU A 119 -2.51 -19.53 11.75
N VAL A 120 -3.71 -19.34 11.19
CA VAL A 120 -4.05 -19.83 9.85
C VAL A 120 -3.17 -19.17 8.79
N TYR A 121 -2.94 -17.86 8.89
CA TYR A 121 -2.05 -17.13 7.98
C TYR A 121 -0.62 -17.66 8.06
N ALA A 122 -0.07 -17.81 9.27
CA ALA A 122 1.27 -18.37 9.46
C ALA A 122 1.37 -19.80 8.92
N ALA A 123 0.42 -20.68 9.26
CA ALA A 123 0.37 -22.05 8.75
C ALA A 123 0.29 -22.06 7.21
N THR A 124 -0.48 -21.15 6.62
CA THR A 124 -0.58 -21.02 5.16
C THR A 124 0.78 -20.70 4.54
N LEU A 125 1.54 -19.77 5.13
CA LEU A 125 2.89 -19.45 4.65
C LEU A 125 3.85 -20.64 4.77
N PHE A 126 3.85 -21.35 5.90
CA PHE A 126 4.76 -22.47 6.11
C PHE A 126 4.43 -23.70 5.26
N ILE A 127 3.13 -23.98 5.04
CA ILE A 127 2.68 -25.19 4.34
C ILE A 127 2.63 -24.98 2.83
N PHE A 128 2.05 -23.87 2.36
CA PHE A 128 1.79 -23.65 0.94
C PHE A 128 2.79 -22.73 0.26
N PHE A 129 3.53 -21.91 1.01
CA PHE A 129 4.46 -20.92 0.46
C PHE A 129 5.86 -20.96 1.13
N PRO A 130 6.50 -22.14 1.27
CA PRO A 130 7.82 -22.23 1.91
C PRO A 130 8.89 -21.37 1.20
N ASP A 131 8.84 -21.28 -0.14
CA ASP A 131 9.74 -20.44 -0.94
C ASP A 131 9.63 -18.95 -0.60
N PHE A 132 8.45 -18.50 -0.15
CA PHE A 132 8.32 -17.13 0.33
C PHE A 132 9.19 -16.90 1.57
N ILE A 133 9.25 -17.86 2.49
CA ILE A 133 10.03 -17.74 3.73
C ILE A 133 11.53 -17.93 3.48
N ILE A 134 11.89 -18.90 2.64
CA ILE A 134 13.29 -19.32 2.46
C ILE A 134 14.01 -18.47 1.40
N THR A 135 13.30 -18.00 0.37
CA THR A 135 13.90 -17.30 -0.77
C THR A 135 13.46 -15.83 -0.82
N ILE A 136 12.15 -15.56 -0.84
CA ILE A 136 11.65 -14.20 -1.10
C ILE A 136 11.80 -13.27 0.12
N LEU A 137 11.55 -13.76 1.32
CA LEU A 137 11.62 -12.96 2.55
C LEU A 137 13.04 -12.47 2.83
N PRO A 138 14.10 -13.29 2.72
CA PRO A 138 15.48 -12.80 2.77
C PRO A 138 15.77 -11.71 1.75
N ASP A 139 15.30 -11.86 0.50
CA ASP A 139 15.49 -10.84 -0.55
C ASP A 139 14.75 -9.53 -0.21
N ILE A 140 13.55 -9.62 0.36
CA ILE A 140 12.81 -8.45 0.86
C ILE A 140 13.58 -7.77 2.00
N LEU A 141 14.11 -8.54 2.94
CA LEU A 141 14.88 -8.01 4.08
C LEU A 141 16.17 -7.34 3.63
N ASN A 142 16.85 -7.89 2.63
CA ASN A 142 18.14 -7.39 2.14
C ASN A 142 18.00 -6.23 1.16
N TYR A 143 16.98 -6.25 0.29
CA TYR A 143 16.90 -5.32 -0.84
C TYR A 143 15.68 -4.40 -0.81
N TYR A 144 14.56 -4.82 -0.20
CA TYR A 144 13.35 -3.99 -0.18
C TYR A 144 13.23 -3.13 1.08
N ILE A 145 13.46 -3.71 2.26
CA ILE A 145 13.28 -3.02 3.54
C ILE A 145 14.22 -1.81 3.69
N PRO A 146 15.52 -1.89 3.34
CA PRO A 146 16.44 -0.75 3.46
C PRO A 146 16.06 0.48 2.64
N TYR A 147 15.26 0.30 1.58
CA TYR A 147 14.75 1.40 0.77
C TYR A 147 13.73 2.23 1.56
N ASN A 148 14.18 3.30 2.22
CA ASN A 148 13.33 4.19 3.00
C ASN A 148 13.21 5.57 2.33
N ASN A 149 12.03 6.18 2.46
CA ASN A 149 11.75 7.54 1.99
C ASN A 149 11.34 8.39 3.20
N GLU A 150 12.32 8.73 4.03
CA GLU A 150 12.08 9.48 5.26
C GLU A 150 11.41 10.84 4.99
N ASP A 151 11.82 11.55 3.94
CA ASP A 151 11.28 12.86 3.62
C ASP A 151 9.82 12.77 3.19
N GLY A 152 9.46 11.77 2.38
CA GLY A 152 8.07 11.48 2.04
C GLY A 152 7.24 11.14 3.28
N VAL A 153 7.79 10.34 4.20
CA VAL A 153 7.13 10.01 5.47
C VAL A 153 6.94 11.25 6.35
N LYS A 154 8.00 12.05 6.56
CA LYS A 154 7.97 13.29 7.37
C LYS A 154 6.98 14.30 6.77
N SER A 155 7.02 14.51 5.47
CA SER A 155 6.11 15.41 4.75
C SER A 155 4.64 15.03 4.94
N LEU A 156 4.33 13.72 4.87
CA LEU A 156 2.97 13.22 5.05
C LEU A 156 2.53 13.16 6.52
N LEU A 157 3.42 12.92 7.48
CA LEU A 157 3.10 12.86 8.91
C LEU A 157 2.93 14.23 9.57
N THR A 158 3.80 15.18 9.24
CA THR A 158 3.89 16.49 9.92
C THR A 158 2.55 17.23 10.03
N PRO A 159 1.68 17.26 8.99
CA PRO A 159 0.38 17.92 9.06
C PRO A 159 -0.59 17.35 10.11
N TYR A 160 -0.35 16.14 10.63
CA TYR A 160 -1.24 15.47 11.59
C TYR A 160 -0.81 15.62 13.04
N ILE A 161 0.48 15.85 13.32
CA ILE A 161 1.03 15.79 14.69
C ILE A 161 0.30 16.78 15.62
N LEU A 162 0.34 18.07 15.27
CA LEU A 162 -0.26 19.11 16.11
C LEU A 162 -1.81 19.01 16.16
N PRO A 163 -2.53 18.82 15.03
CA PRO A 163 -3.98 18.64 15.08
C PRO A 163 -4.43 17.44 15.91
N VAL A 164 -3.75 16.29 15.83
CA VAL A 164 -4.10 15.11 16.64
C VAL A 164 -3.97 15.42 18.14
N LEU A 165 -2.90 16.09 18.56
CA LEU A 165 -2.71 16.47 19.97
C LEU A 165 -3.78 17.45 20.45
N LEU A 166 -4.01 18.55 19.72
CA LEU A 166 -4.97 19.58 20.14
C LEU A 166 -6.41 19.06 20.13
N LEU A 167 -6.80 18.34 19.09
CA LEU A 167 -8.18 17.87 18.93
C LEU A 167 -8.48 16.67 19.84
N SER A 168 -7.52 15.79 20.11
CA SER A 168 -7.72 14.76 21.12
C SER A 168 -7.94 15.37 22.51
N ALA A 169 -7.15 16.38 22.91
CA ALA A 169 -7.37 17.11 24.16
C ALA A 169 -8.76 17.79 24.20
N ALA A 170 -9.18 18.44 23.11
CA ALA A 170 -10.51 19.04 22.98
C ALA A 170 -11.62 17.98 23.11
N ALA A 171 -11.44 16.79 22.53
CA ALA A 171 -12.37 15.68 22.65
C ALA A 171 -12.52 15.21 24.09
N PHE A 172 -11.41 15.02 24.81
CA PHE A 172 -11.41 14.64 26.23
C PHE A 172 -12.15 15.67 27.08
N THR A 173 -11.98 16.96 26.76
CA THR A 173 -12.66 18.06 27.45
C THR A 173 -14.16 18.07 27.15
N ALA A 174 -14.56 17.96 25.87
CA ALA A 174 -15.96 18.01 25.47
C ALA A 174 -16.79 16.82 25.98
N THR A 175 -16.14 15.66 26.21
CA THR A 175 -16.82 14.41 26.56
C THR A 175 -16.68 14.01 28.04
N HIS A 176 -16.04 14.82 28.88
CA HIS A 176 -15.71 14.48 30.27
C HIS A 176 -16.90 14.03 31.13
N LYS A 177 -18.12 14.48 30.82
CA LYS A 177 -19.35 14.14 31.57
C LYS A 177 -19.85 12.70 31.33
N ASN A 178 -19.45 12.05 30.23
CA ASN A 178 -19.89 10.71 29.89
C ASN A 178 -18.69 9.81 29.56
N ARG A 179 -18.36 8.90 30.47
CA ARG A 179 -17.19 8.00 30.36
C ARG A 179 -17.25 7.06 29.15
N GLU A 180 -18.43 6.62 28.73
CA GLU A 180 -18.58 5.74 27.57
C GLU A 180 -18.33 6.48 26.26
N ARG A 181 -18.92 7.68 26.17
CA ARG A 181 -18.67 8.62 25.07
C ARG A 181 -17.20 9.01 25.00
N GLN A 182 -16.59 9.37 26.14
CA GLN A 182 -15.16 9.67 26.22
C GLN A 182 -14.29 8.50 25.76
N TYR A 183 -14.62 7.27 26.19
CA TYR A 183 -13.92 6.07 25.73
C TYR A 183 -14.02 5.86 24.21
N PHE A 184 -15.20 6.07 23.63
CA PHE A 184 -15.41 5.97 22.18
C PHE A 184 -14.54 6.98 21.41
N TYR A 185 -14.53 8.23 21.84
CA TYR A 185 -13.71 9.28 21.25
C TYR A 185 -12.22 8.99 21.38
N ALA A 186 -11.78 8.57 22.57
CA ALA A 186 -10.40 8.15 22.81
C ALA A 186 -10.00 6.97 21.91
N SER A 187 -10.90 6.02 21.68
CA SER A 187 -10.66 4.88 20.79
C SER A 187 -10.52 5.32 19.32
N CYS A 188 -11.29 6.30 18.86
CA CYS A 188 -11.17 6.84 17.50
C CYS A 188 -9.82 7.56 17.29
N TRP A 189 -9.41 8.39 18.25
CA TRP A 189 -8.10 9.05 18.23
C TRP A 189 -6.94 8.04 18.37
N LEU A 190 -7.09 7.00 19.19
CA LEU A 190 -6.13 5.91 19.26
C LEU A 190 -5.99 5.19 17.92
N GLY A 191 -7.10 4.95 17.21
CA GLY A 191 -7.07 4.41 15.84
C GLY A 191 -6.28 5.30 14.87
N THR A 192 -6.40 6.63 15.00
CA THR A 192 -5.61 7.59 14.22
C THR A 192 -4.12 7.46 14.52
N LEU A 193 -3.74 7.44 15.79
CA LEU A 193 -2.34 7.30 16.24
C LEU A 193 -1.73 5.96 15.80
N CYS A 194 -2.45 4.85 15.95
CA CYS A 194 -1.99 3.53 15.53
C CYS A 194 -1.77 3.47 14.02
N ALA A 195 -2.67 4.08 13.23
CA ALA A 195 -2.53 4.12 11.78
C ALA A 195 -1.37 5.04 11.32
N LEU A 196 -1.12 6.17 12.01
CA LEU A 196 0.06 7.01 11.77
C LEU A 196 1.36 6.28 12.12
N LEU A 197 1.37 5.53 13.24
CA LEU A 197 2.51 4.72 13.64
C LEU A 197 2.76 3.59 12.64
N ALA A 198 1.71 2.91 12.17
CA ALA A 198 1.80 1.91 11.12
C ALA A 198 2.33 2.48 9.79
N PHE A 199 1.96 3.70 9.44
CA PHE A 199 2.53 4.43 8.30
C PHE A 199 4.02 4.73 8.51
N HIS A 200 4.38 5.21 9.70
CA HIS A 200 5.77 5.51 10.05
C HIS A 200 6.68 4.27 10.01
N ILE A 201 6.24 3.16 10.61
CA ILE A 201 6.99 1.89 10.63
C ILE A 201 7.23 1.35 9.22
N GLN A 202 6.32 1.59 8.27
CA GLN A 202 6.52 1.17 6.88
C GLN A 202 7.65 1.95 6.19
N ALA A 203 7.92 3.18 6.62
CA ALA A 203 9.01 4.04 6.15
C ALA A 203 9.10 4.27 4.62
N LYS A 204 8.06 3.95 3.84
CA LYS A 204 8.09 4.06 2.35
C LYS A 204 7.58 5.39 1.82
N GLY A 205 6.82 6.15 2.61
CA GLY A 205 6.26 7.44 2.20
C GLY A 205 5.23 7.34 1.07
N PHE A 206 4.66 6.15 0.83
CA PHE A 206 3.64 5.99 -0.20
C PHE A 206 2.31 6.54 0.26
N TYR A 207 1.67 7.30 -0.63
CA TYR A 207 0.47 8.04 -0.28
C TYR A 207 -0.70 7.14 0.18
N TYR A 208 -0.93 6.01 -0.49
CA TYR A 208 -1.98 5.06 -0.08
C TYR A 208 -1.81 4.52 1.35
N GLN A 209 -0.59 4.46 1.88
CA GLN A 209 -0.33 3.92 3.22
C GLN A 209 -0.88 4.84 4.34
N ILE A 210 -1.10 6.13 4.06
CA ILE A 210 -1.68 7.07 5.05
C ILE A 210 -3.23 7.05 5.05
N ILE A 211 -3.88 6.34 4.11
CA ILE A 211 -5.36 6.31 3.98
C ILE A 211 -6.06 5.87 5.28
N PRO A 212 -5.60 4.82 6.01
CA PRO A 212 -6.22 4.44 7.26
C PRO A 212 -6.14 5.56 8.32
N ALA A 213 -4.99 6.24 8.41
CA ALA A 213 -4.80 7.35 9.34
C ALA A 213 -5.73 8.52 9.01
N LYS A 214 -5.84 8.88 7.73
CA LYS A 214 -6.79 9.91 7.24
C LYS A 214 -8.24 9.57 7.57
N THR A 215 -8.61 8.30 7.44
CA THR A 215 -9.98 7.86 7.70
C THR A 215 -10.33 8.00 9.18
N PHE A 216 -9.47 7.50 10.07
CA PHE A 216 -9.67 7.68 11.50
C PHE A 216 -9.60 9.15 11.92
N PHE A 217 -8.68 9.91 11.34
CA PHE A 217 -8.55 11.34 11.61
C PHE A 217 -9.82 12.10 11.22
N LEU A 218 -10.36 11.86 10.02
CA LEU A 218 -11.58 12.52 9.55
C LEU A 218 -12.78 12.22 10.45
N ILE A 219 -12.95 10.95 10.84
CA ILE A 219 -14.00 10.53 11.78
C ILE A 219 -13.81 11.23 13.14
N SER A 220 -12.61 11.12 13.72
CA SER A 220 -12.31 11.64 15.06
C SER A 220 -12.41 13.16 15.12
N CYS A 221 -11.89 13.84 14.11
CA CYS A 221 -11.92 15.29 13.98
C CYS A 221 -13.37 15.78 13.82
N SER A 222 -14.16 15.21 12.91
CA SER A 222 -15.55 15.62 12.69
C SER A 222 -16.40 15.48 13.95
N LEU A 223 -16.24 14.34 14.65
CA LEU A 223 -16.90 14.10 15.94
C LEU A 223 -16.46 15.08 17.02
N THR A 224 -15.16 15.39 17.08
CA THR A 224 -14.58 16.30 18.08
C THR A 224 -15.06 17.72 17.86
N VAL A 225 -15.00 18.24 16.63
CA VAL A 225 -15.46 19.58 16.29
C VAL A 225 -16.93 19.75 16.65
N PHE A 226 -17.76 18.77 16.29
CA PHE A 226 -19.18 18.78 16.66
C PHE A 226 -19.40 18.82 18.18
N SER A 227 -18.75 17.91 18.91
CA SER A 227 -18.92 17.82 20.37
C SER A 227 -18.38 19.04 21.10
N PHE A 228 -17.27 19.59 20.64
CA PHE A 228 -16.68 20.80 21.20
C PHE A 228 -17.53 22.04 20.89
N ALA A 229 -18.09 22.15 19.69
CA ALA A 229 -19.04 23.20 19.34
C ALA A 229 -20.29 23.16 20.24
N ARG A 230 -20.88 21.97 20.46
CA ARG A 230 -21.99 21.81 21.41
C ARG A 230 -21.61 22.19 22.84
N TYR A 231 -20.40 21.82 23.27
CA TYR A 231 -19.87 22.18 24.58
C TYR A 231 -19.78 23.71 24.76
N LEU A 232 -19.26 24.43 23.76
CA LEU A 232 -19.14 25.90 23.81
C LEU A 232 -20.48 26.63 23.69
N LEU A 233 -21.37 26.16 22.81
CA LEU A 233 -22.64 26.83 22.49
C LEU A 233 -23.76 26.53 23.49
N LYS A 234 -23.48 25.76 24.54
CA LYS A 234 -24.43 25.40 25.62
C LYS A 234 -25.79 24.91 25.10
N ASP A 235 -25.77 24.11 24.03
CA ASP A 235 -26.96 23.45 23.46
C ASP A 235 -28.12 24.39 23.06
N LYS A 236 -27.85 25.65 22.68
CA LYS A 236 -28.92 26.54 22.17
C LYS A 236 -29.36 26.12 20.74
N ASP A 237 -30.60 25.64 20.65
CA ASP A 237 -31.15 24.68 19.67
C ASP A 237 -31.19 25.01 18.16
N LYS A 238 -30.77 26.18 17.65
CA LYS A 238 -31.15 26.56 16.26
C LYS A 238 -30.08 26.42 15.18
N HIS A 239 -28.81 26.18 15.53
CA HIS A 239 -27.71 26.05 14.55
C HIS A 239 -27.10 24.64 14.49
N LEU A 240 -27.73 23.65 15.16
CA LEU A 240 -27.21 22.29 15.32
C LEU A 240 -27.16 21.45 14.03
N LEU A 241 -27.95 21.81 13.00
CA LEU A 241 -27.97 21.10 11.72
C LEU A 241 -26.89 21.57 10.73
N LEU A 242 -26.44 22.82 10.84
CA LEU A 242 -25.38 23.38 9.99
C LEU A 242 -23.98 22.98 10.49
N THR A 243 -23.84 22.66 11.77
CA THR A 243 -22.57 22.31 12.40
C THR A 243 -21.98 20.98 11.88
N PRO A 244 -22.73 19.88 11.71
CA PRO A 244 -22.24 18.65 11.10
C PRO A 244 -21.70 18.86 9.68
N LEU A 245 -22.46 19.59 8.86
CA LEU A 245 -22.11 19.88 7.47
C LEU A 245 -20.91 20.82 7.39
N ALA A 246 -20.87 21.89 8.20
CA ALA A 246 -19.74 22.79 8.28
C ALA A 246 -18.48 22.08 8.78
N SER A 247 -18.58 21.21 9.79
CA SER A 247 -17.46 20.43 10.31
C SER A 247 -16.89 19.51 9.22
N LEU A 248 -17.77 18.85 8.48
CA LEU A 248 -17.36 17.97 7.39
C LEU A 248 -16.72 18.74 6.24
N LEU A 249 -17.30 19.88 5.84
CA LEU A 249 -16.80 20.72 4.74
C LEU A 249 -15.46 21.38 5.10
N ILE A 250 -15.29 21.87 6.33
CA ILE A 250 -14.04 22.48 6.80
C ILE A 250 -12.89 21.47 6.73
N ILE A 251 -13.15 20.17 6.91
CA ILE A 251 -12.10 19.14 6.87
C ILE A 251 -11.98 18.53 5.46
N ALA A 252 -13.09 18.30 4.76
CA ALA A 252 -13.10 17.70 3.44
C ALA A 252 -12.52 18.63 2.36
N ILE A 253 -12.69 19.95 2.47
CA ILE A 253 -12.18 20.91 1.48
C ILE A 253 -10.64 20.98 1.47
N PRO A 254 -9.92 21.11 2.60
CA PRO A 254 -8.47 21.03 2.62
C PRO A 254 -7.95 19.66 2.19
N LEU A 255 -8.64 18.58 2.59
CA LEU A 255 -8.29 17.23 2.13
C LEU A 255 -8.47 17.10 0.61
N TYR A 256 -9.51 17.67 0.02
CA TYR A 256 -9.70 17.70 -1.43
C TYR A 256 -8.65 18.57 -2.13
N LYS A 257 -8.42 19.79 -1.65
CA LYS A 257 -7.48 20.76 -2.26
C LYS A 257 -6.01 20.36 -2.13
N SER A 258 -5.65 19.64 -1.07
CA SER A 258 -4.29 19.10 -0.92
C SER A 258 -3.97 18.01 -1.94
N TYR A 259 -4.97 17.49 -2.65
CA TYR A 259 -4.77 16.70 -3.87
C TYR A 259 -5.03 17.57 -5.09
N LYS A 260 -4.00 17.72 -5.92
CA LYS A 260 -4.22 18.04 -7.32
C LYS A 260 -4.91 16.81 -7.92
N TYR A 261 -6.24 16.75 -7.90
CA TYR A 261 -6.97 15.84 -8.79
C TYR A 261 -6.57 16.25 -10.20
N SER A 262 -5.56 15.56 -10.72
CA SER A 262 -5.11 15.81 -12.07
C SER A 262 -6.08 15.09 -12.97
N SER A 263 -6.95 15.84 -13.64
CA SER A 263 -7.71 15.35 -14.81
C SER A 263 -6.80 14.78 -15.91
N GLN A 264 -5.49 14.87 -15.72
CA GLN A 264 -4.45 14.40 -16.59
C GLN A 264 -3.97 12.99 -16.24
N PHE A 265 -4.52 12.32 -15.21
CA PHE A 265 -4.17 10.93 -14.93
C PHE A 265 -4.47 10.04 -16.16
N PRO A 266 -3.55 9.14 -16.56
CA PRO A 266 -3.76 8.28 -17.71
C PRO A 266 -5.04 7.43 -17.63
N THR A 267 -5.85 7.47 -18.69
CA THR A 267 -7.06 6.65 -18.82
C THR A 267 -6.75 5.27 -19.41
N HIS A 268 -7.71 4.34 -19.34
CA HIS A 268 -7.60 3.05 -20.05
C HIS A 268 -7.33 3.24 -21.55
N ASP A 269 -8.05 4.17 -22.20
CA ASP A 269 -7.84 4.53 -23.61
C ASP A 269 -6.44 5.08 -23.88
N TYR A 270 -5.88 5.84 -22.93
CA TYR A 270 -4.51 6.30 -23.03
C TYR A 270 -3.54 5.11 -23.03
N PHE A 271 -3.66 4.18 -22.08
CA PHE A 271 -2.74 3.03 -22.01
C PHE A 271 -2.83 2.13 -23.23
N LEU A 272 -4.03 1.95 -23.81
CA LEU A 272 -4.19 1.24 -25.08
C LEU A 272 -3.42 1.90 -26.22
N LYS A 273 -3.31 3.23 -26.22
CA LYS A 273 -2.63 4.05 -27.24
C LYS A 273 -1.23 4.50 -26.83
N ALA A 274 -0.77 4.09 -25.66
CA ALA A 274 0.48 4.57 -25.10
C ALA A 274 1.67 4.12 -25.99
N PRO A 275 2.73 4.92 -26.11
CA PRO A 275 3.84 4.62 -27.02
C PRO A 275 4.44 3.22 -26.85
N LEU A 276 4.61 2.74 -25.61
CA LEU A 276 5.18 1.43 -25.31
C LEU A 276 4.22 0.30 -25.72
N THR A 277 2.93 0.47 -25.45
CA THR A 277 1.87 -0.48 -25.88
C THR A 277 1.85 -0.61 -27.39
N GLN A 278 1.86 0.52 -28.10
CA GLN A 278 1.82 0.56 -29.56
C GLN A 278 3.12 -0.01 -30.17
N PHE A 279 4.26 0.32 -29.56
CA PHE A 279 5.55 -0.19 -29.98
C PHE A 279 5.63 -1.73 -29.90
N ILE A 280 5.26 -2.31 -28.76
CA ILE A 280 5.28 -3.78 -28.60
C ILE A 280 4.34 -4.45 -29.59
N LYS A 281 3.12 -3.92 -29.79
CA LYS A 281 2.17 -4.45 -30.78
C LYS A 281 2.74 -4.42 -32.20
N ALA A 282 3.43 -3.34 -32.57
CA ALA A 282 4.02 -3.18 -33.90
C ALA A 282 5.21 -4.13 -34.13
N GLU A 283 6.12 -4.23 -33.15
CA GLU A 283 7.36 -5.02 -33.30
C GLU A 283 7.16 -6.52 -33.09
N CYS A 284 6.22 -6.90 -32.23
CA CYS A 284 6.04 -8.28 -31.82
C CYS A 284 4.86 -8.99 -32.51
N GLY A 285 3.86 -8.24 -32.98
CA GLY A 285 2.58 -8.78 -33.45
C GLY A 285 1.70 -9.26 -32.28
N SER A 286 0.62 -9.99 -32.59
CA SER A 286 -0.23 -10.65 -31.58
C SER A 286 -0.66 -12.03 -32.08
N PRO A 287 -0.56 -13.10 -31.26
CA PRO A 287 -0.08 -13.09 -29.88
C PRO A 287 1.44 -12.86 -29.78
N CYS A 288 1.87 -12.11 -28.78
CA CYS A 288 3.28 -11.84 -28.48
C CYS A 288 3.69 -12.43 -27.13
N SER A 289 4.95 -12.82 -27.04
CA SER A 289 5.67 -12.92 -25.78
C SER A 289 6.82 -11.93 -25.80
N TYR A 290 6.88 -11.02 -24.83
CA TYR A 290 7.94 -10.00 -24.75
C TYR A 290 8.57 -9.97 -23.36
N TYR A 291 9.85 -9.64 -23.30
CA TYR A 291 10.60 -9.44 -22.07
C TYR A 291 11.05 -7.99 -21.98
N MET A 292 10.96 -7.40 -20.79
CA MET A 292 11.45 -6.05 -20.55
C MET A 292 12.15 -5.95 -19.19
N THR A 293 13.40 -5.51 -19.18
CA THR A 293 14.04 -5.07 -17.94
C THR A 293 13.52 -3.69 -17.57
N TYR A 294 13.12 -3.52 -16.32
CA TYR A 294 12.68 -2.23 -15.78
C TYR A 294 12.62 -2.29 -14.24
N PRO A 295 13.18 -1.31 -13.50
CA PRO A 295 13.26 -1.39 -12.03
C PRO A 295 11.93 -1.12 -11.31
N HIS A 296 10.91 -0.58 -11.98
CA HIS A 296 9.64 -0.20 -11.33
C HIS A 296 8.44 -0.98 -11.87
N MET A 297 7.42 -1.24 -11.03
CA MET A 297 6.22 -1.97 -11.45
C MET A 297 5.27 -1.15 -12.33
N SER A 298 5.52 0.15 -12.51
CA SER A 298 4.56 1.06 -13.13
C SER A 298 4.32 0.79 -14.61
N LEU A 299 5.30 0.28 -15.37
CA LEU A 299 5.16 0.11 -16.82
C LEU A 299 4.78 -1.32 -17.22
N ASN A 300 5.52 -2.32 -16.75
CA ASN A 300 5.39 -3.70 -17.19
C ASN A 300 3.97 -4.25 -17.01
N THR A 301 3.44 -4.19 -15.78
CA THR A 301 2.15 -4.79 -15.43
C THR A 301 0.99 -4.11 -16.17
N GLN A 302 1.03 -2.77 -16.28
CA GLN A 302 0.01 -2.01 -17.01
C GLN A 302 0.06 -2.36 -18.50
N THR A 303 1.25 -2.31 -19.09
CA THR A 303 1.45 -2.59 -20.52
C THR A 303 1.01 -4.01 -20.88
N SER A 304 1.43 -5.03 -20.11
CA SER A 304 1.02 -6.42 -20.36
C SER A 304 -0.50 -6.60 -20.30
N PHE A 305 -1.16 -5.95 -19.32
CA PHE A 305 -2.62 -6.01 -19.20
C PHE A 305 -3.35 -5.44 -20.44
N TYR A 306 -2.91 -4.29 -20.97
CA TYR A 306 -3.58 -3.65 -22.13
C TYR A 306 -3.18 -4.22 -23.48
N ILE A 307 -2.02 -4.85 -23.59
CA ILE A 307 -1.65 -5.57 -24.79
C ILE A 307 -2.40 -6.91 -24.85
N GLY A 308 -2.63 -7.56 -23.71
CA GLY A 308 -3.22 -8.90 -23.65
C GLY A 308 -2.22 -10.02 -23.99
N ASP A 309 -0.93 -9.68 -24.04
CA ASP A 309 0.17 -10.56 -24.42
C ASP A 309 1.00 -11.00 -23.19
N ALA A 310 1.76 -12.09 -23.37
CA ALA A 310 2.51 -12.73 -22.29
C ALA A 310 3.80 -11.97 -21.97
N PHE A 311 3.88 -11.40 -20.77
CA PHE A 311 5.13 -10.86 -20.23
C PHE A 311 6.06 -12.02 -19.80
N ALA A 312 7.19 -12.14 -20.50
CA ALA A 312 8.12 -13.26 -20.45
C ALA A 312 9.09 -13.22 -19.26
N SER A 313 8.62 -12.83 -18.07
CA SER A 313 9.41 -12.86 -16.85
C SER A 313 8.56 -13.18 -15.63
N ARG A 314 9.16 -13.85 -14.65
CA ARG A 314 8.60 -13.99 -13.30
C ARG A 314 8.62 -12.68 -12.50
N PHE A 315 9.44 -11.71 -12.90
CA PHE A 315 9.60 -10.45 -12.17
C PHE A 315 8.79 -9.33 -12.82
N PRO A 316 7.72 -8.83 -12.19
CA PRO A 316 6.98 -7.67 -12.72
C PRO A 316 7.87 -6.42 -12.78
N ALA A 317 8.93 -6.37 -11.98
CA ALA A 317 9.97 -5.35 -12.02
C ALA A 317 11.25 -5.86 -11.34
N PHE A 318 12.38 -5.27 -11.70
CA PHE A 318 13.69 -5.49 -11.09
C PHE A 318 13.89 -4.60 -9.85
N TRP A 319 12.92 -4.60 -8.93
CA TRP A 319 12.88 -3.69 -7.78
C TRP A 319 14.04 -3.87 -6.80
N PHE A 320 14.64 -5.07 -6.76
CA PHE A 320 15.79 -5.39 -5.91
C PHE A 320 17.08 -4.78 -6.43
N PHE A 321 17.11 -4.47 -7.73
CA PHE A 321 18.31 -4.13 -8.45
C PHE A 321 18.96 -2.81 -7.96
N PRO A 322 18.21 -1.69 -7.83
CA PRO A 322 18.78 -0.44 -7.32
C PRO A 322 19.34 -0.59 -5.91
N ALA A 323 18.69 -1.38 -5.06
CA ALA A 323 19.14 -1.58 -3.68
C ALA A 323 20.40 -2.44 -3.58
N MET A 324 20.50 -3.47 -4.42
CA MET A 324 21.66 -4.36 -4.48
C MET A 324 22.91 -3.63 -4.97
N GLU A 325 22.82 -2.85 -6.05
CA GLU A 325 23.98 -2.12 -6.59
C GLU A 325 24.36 -0.90 -5.74
N ALA A 326 23.39 -0.18 -5.18
CA ALA A 326 23.68 0.97 -4.32
C ALA A 326 24.03 0.57 -2.87
N HIS A 327 24.00 -0.73 -2.54
CA HIS A 327 24.23 -1.27 -1.20
C HIS A 327 23.39 -0.56 -0.11
N LEU A 328 22.12 -0.29 -0.42
CA LEU A 328 21.27 0.56 0.44
C LEU A 328 21.13 -0.01 1.85
N GLY A 329 21.35 0.84 2.86
CA GLY A 329 21.22 0.49 4.27
C GLY A 329 22.32 -0.43 4.82
N VAL A 330 23.43 -0.57 4.11
CA VAL A 330 24.61 -1.32 4.54
C VAL A 330 25.76 -0.34 4.80
N SER A 331 26.49 -0.50 5.90
CA SER A 331 27.67 0.33 6.20
C SER A 331 28.84 -0.04 5.30
N GLU A 332 29.72 0.94 5.00
CA GLU A 332 30.93 0.71 4.20
C GLU A 332 31.81 -0.42 4.77
N GLU A 333 31.93 -0.50 6.10
CA GLU A 333 32.66 -1.58 6.79
C GLU A 333 32.10 -2.97 6.42
N ILE A 334 30.78 -3.13 6.39
CA ILE A 334 30.15 -4.41 6.03
C ILE A 334 30.33 -4.70 4.55
N ILE A 335 30.23 -3.69 3.68
CA ILE A 335 30.43 -3.83 2.24
C ILE A 335 31.83 -4.38 1.92
N GLU A 336 32.83 -3.96 2.68
CA GLU A 336 34.21 -4.42 2.49
C GLU A 336 34.46 -5.86 2.94
N THR A 337 33.57 -6.44 3.76
CA THR A 337 33.73 -7.82 4.22
C THR A 337 33.65 -8.83 3.06
N LYS A 338 34.50 -9.84 3.12
CA LYS A 338 34.50 -10.95 2.15
C LYS A 338 33.13 -11.64 2.07
N GLN A 339 32.49 -11.88 3.22
CA GLN A 339 31.19 -12.54 3.31
C GLN A 339 30.08 -11.76 2.58
N TYR A 340 30.07 -10.42 2.72
CA TYR A 340 29.08 -9.59 2.04
C TYR A 340 29.28 -9.62 0.53
N LYS A 341 30.53 -9.45 0.06
CA LYS A 341 30.89 -9.50 -1.36
C LYS A 341 30.52 -10.85 -1.98
N GLU A 342 30.85 -11.96 -1.32
CA GLU A 342 30.47 -13.31 -1.77
C GLU A 342 28.96 -13.49 -1.86
N ARG A 343 28.20 -12.98 -0.89
CA ARG A 343 26.74 -13.04 -0.91
C ARG A 343 26.15 -12.24 -2.08
N ILE A 344 26.62 -11.01 -2.29
CA ILE A 344 26.14 -10.17 -3.40
C ILE A 344 26.43 -10.86 -4.73
N GLU A 345 27.64 -11.38 -4.94
CA GLU A 345 27.96 -12.11 -6.17
C GLU A 345 27.11 -13.38 -6.35
N ALA A 346 26.83 -14.11 -5.27
CA ALA A 346 25.93 -15.26 -5.31
C ALA A 346 24.49 -14.86 -5.70
N ASP A 347 23.96 -13.78 -5.12
CA ASP A 347 22.63 -13.27 -5.46
C ASP A 347 22.59 -12.74 -6.90
N LYS A 348 23.65 -12.08 -7.37
CA LYS A 348 23.79 -11.64 -8.77
C LYS A 348 23.74 -12.83 -9.73
N GLY A 349 24.49 -13.89 -9.43
CA GLY A 349 24.46 -15.15 -10.18
C GLY A 349 23.04 -15.73 -10.22
N ARG A 350 22.40 -15.85 -9.06
CA ARG A 350 21.03 -16.39 -8.93
C ARG A 350 19.99 -15.61 -9.72
N PHE A 351 19.99 -14.28 -9.65
CA PHE A 351 19.04 -13.45 -10.42
C PHE A 351 19.31 -13.53 -11.93
N SER A 352 20.58 -13.64 -12.33
CA SER A 352 20.95 -13.87 -13.73
C SER A 352 20.44 -15.22 -14.23
N ASP A 353 20.56 -16.27 -13.43
CA ASP A 353 20.03 -17.60 -13.75
C ASP A 353 18.50 -17.57 -13.91
N TYR A 354 17.77 -16.88 -13.05
CA TYR A 354 16.31 -16.71 -13.20
C TYR A 354 15.92 -16.03 -14.51
N VAL A 355 16.67 -15.01 -14.95
CA VAL A 355 16.45 -14.37 -16.25
C VAL A 355 16.73 -15.34 -17.39
N VAL A 356 17.83 -16.10 -17.32
CA VAL A 356 18.17 -17.13 -18.32
C VAL A 356 17.07 -18.20 -18.41
N GLU A 357 16.57 -18.67 -17.28
CA GLU A 357 15.46 -19.63 -17.21
C GLU A 357 14.19 -19.09 -17.87
N ASP A 358 13.80 -17.86 -17.53
CA ASP A 358 12.62 -17.21 -18.09
C ASP A 358 12.75 -17.05 -19.61
N LEU A 359 13.91 -16.58 -20.10
CA LEU A 359 14.17 -16.44 -21.53
C LEU A 359 14.18 -17.78 -22.27
N LYS A 360 14.71 -18.85 -21.66
CA LYS A 360 14.66 -20.21 -22.22
C LYS A 360 13.24 -20.75 -22.28
N LYS A 361 12.45 -20.52 -21.23
CA LYS A 361 11.08 -21.02 -21.08
C LYS A 361 10.11 -20.32 -22.02
N TYR A 362 10.10 -18.99 -22.01
CA TYR A 362 9.11 -18.20 -22.74
C TYR A 362 9.53 -17.88 -24.17
N ARG A 363 10.84 -17.90 -24.47
CA ARG A 363 11.40 -17.55 -25.79
C ARG A 363 10.75 -16.30 -26.40
N PRO A 364 10.76 -15.17 -25.67
CA PRO A 364 10.09 -13.96 -26.13
C PRO A 364 10.56 -13.55 -27.53
N ARG A 365 9.65 -13.08 -28.37
CA ARG A 365 9.97 -12.57 -29.70
C ARG A 365 10.65 -11.20 -29.65
N LEU A 366 10.35 -10.42 -28.59
CA LEU A 366 10.84 -9.07 -28.36
C LEU A 366 11.51 -8.95 -26.99
N LEU A 367 12.73 -8.41 -26.95
CA LEU A 367 13.41 -8.02 -25.72
C LEU A 367 13.61 -6.51 -25.69
N LEU A 368 13.25 -5.89 -24.58
CA LEU A 368 13.51 -4.49 -24.27
C LEU A 368 14.47 -4.43 -23.09
N VAL A 369 15.72 -4.04 -23.34
CA VAL A 369 16.75 -3.98 -22.29
C VAL A 369 16.99 -2.53 -21.91
N TYR A 370 16.54 -2.16 -20.70
CA TYR A 370 16.59 -0.80 -20.20
C TYR A 370 18.03 -0.29 -20.08
N LYS A 371 18.24 0.94 -20.54
CA LYS A 371 19.44 1.72 -20.31
C LYS A 371 19.17 2.60 -19.10
N GLU A 372 19.65 2.19 -17.94
CA GLU A 372 19.47 3.00 -16.75
C GLU A 372 20.28 4.29 -16.90
N LYS A 373 19.70 5.40 -16.44
CA LYS A 373 20.45 6.65 -16.39
C LYS A 373 21.54 6.56 -15.31
N PRO A 374 22.60 7.38 -15.40
CA PRO A 374 23.61 7.43 -14.36
C PRO A 374 22.95 7.56 -12.99
N ASP A 375 23.35 6.72 -12.05
CA ASP A 375 22.95 6.86 -10.65
C ASP A 375 23.52 8.16 -10.06
N HIS A 376 23.31 8.39 -8.76
CA HIS A 376 23.87 9.57 -8.07
C HIS A 376 25.41 9.62 -8.12
N LYS A 377 26.08 8.51 -8.45
CA LYS A 377 27.53 8.39 -8.63
C LYS A 377 27.97 8.50 -10.09
N GLY A 378 27.05 8.75 -11.02
CA GLY A 378 27.36 8.92 -12.44
C GLY A 378 27.57 7.61 -13.20
N THR A 379 27.28 6.45 -12.61
CA THR A 379 27.44 5.14 -13.25
C THR A 379 26.16 4.71 -13.94
N VAL A 380 26.24 4.47 -15.25
CA VAL A 380 25.14 3.93 -16.05
C VAL A 380 25.07 2.43 -15.80
N PHE A 381 23.96 1.95 -15.26
CA PHE A 381 23.75 0.53 -15.12
C PHE A 381 23.27 -0.09 -16.44
N ASN A 382 24.00 -1.09 -16.92
CA ASN A 382 23.72 -1.79 -18.16
C ASN A 382 23.26 -3.23 -17.88
N TYR A 383 21.94 -3.45 -17.95
CA TYR A 383 21.34 -4.77 -17.75
C TYR A 383 21.91 -5.83 -18.70
N PHE A 384 22.21 -5.47 -19.95
CA PHE A 384 22.77 -6.41 -20.92
C PHE A 384 24.16 -6.88 -20.48
N GLU A 385 25.03 -5.95 -20.10
CA GLU A 385 26.39 -6.26 -19.63
C GLU A 385 26.36 -7.10 -18.36
N TYR A 386 25.50 -6.72 -17.41
CA TYR A 386 25.31 -7.43 -16.16
C TYR A 386 24.90 -8.90 -16.40
N PHE A 387 23.85 -9.15 -17.19
CA PHE A 387 23.42 -10.52 -17.47
C PHE A 387 24.40 -11.26 -18.39
N SER A 388 25.19 -10.55 -19.19
CA SER A 388 26.25 -11.14 -20.02
C SER A 388 27.38 -11.75 -19.20
N THR A 389 27.46 -11.55 -17.89
CA THR A 389 28.37 -12.36 -17.04
C THR A 389 28.03 -13.86 -17.09
N ASN A 390 26.76 -14.20 -17.35
CA ASN A 390 26.29 -15.57 -17.50
C ASN A 390 26.46 -16.05 -18.95
N SER A 391 27.22 -17.15 -19.12
CA SER A 391 27.52 -17.69 -20.45
C SER A 391 26.28 -18.16 -21.21
N ASP A 392 25.24 -18.64 -20.52
CA ASP A 392 23.99 -19.07 -21.15
C ASP A 392 23.14 -17.90 -21.60
N PHE A 393 23.18 -16.77 -20.88
CA PHE A 393 22.56 -15.53 -21.35
C PHE A 393 23.19 -15.10 -22.68
N LYS A 394 24.53 -15.12 -22.81
CA LYS A 394 25.22 -14.80 -24.07
C LYS A 394 24.73 -15.68 -25.23
N LYS A 395 24.67 -17.01 -25.02
CA LYS A 395 24.18 -17.98 -26.02
C LYS A 395 22.72 -17.74 -26.41
N ILE A 396 21.88 -17.32 -25.47
CA ILE A 396 20.49 -16.94 -25.77
C ILE A 396 20.48 -15.68 -26.65
N MET A 397 21.25 -14.67 -26.28
CA MET A 397 21.32 -13.40 -27.00
C MET A 397 21.87 -13.53 -28.43
N GLU A 398 22.69 -14.54 -28.74
CA GLU A 398 23.10 -14.88 -30.11
C GLU A 398 21.91 -15.17 -31.05
N LYS A 399 20.78 -15.61 -30.50
CA LYS A 399 19.55 -15.87 -31.25
C LYS A 399 18.74 -14.60 -31.52
N TYR A 400 19.11 -13.48 -30.92
CA TYR A 400 18.46 -12.21 -31.12
C TYR A 400 19.33 -11.30 -32.00
N LYS A 401 18.69 -10.44 -32.78
CA LYS A 401 19.34 -9.33 -33.49
C LYS A 401 18.91 -8.03 -32.85
N ARG A 402 19.85 -7.11 -32.64
CA ARG A 402 19.53 -5.75 -32.21
C ARG A 402 18.72 -5.05 -33.31
N ASN A 403 17.58 -4.47 -32.95
CA ASN A 403 16.67 -3.78 -33.86
C ASN A 403 16.47 -2.30 -33.45
N GLY A 404 17.57 -1.63 -33.11
CA GLY A 404 17.55 -0.22 -32.71
C GLY A 404 17.26 0.00 -31.23
N GLU A 405 16.63 1.14 -30.95
CA GLU A 405 16.38 1.65 -29.60
C GLU A 405 14.96 2.21 -29.52
N PHE A 406 14.39 2.14 -28.33
CA PHE A 406 13.06 2.67 -28.04
C PHE A 406 13.13 3.58 -26.82
N SER A 407 12.40 4.70 -26.84
CA SER A 407 12.33 5.58 -25.68
C SER A 407 10.92 6.12 -25.44
N ILE A 408 10.63 6.39 -24.18
CA ILE A 408 9.39 7.04 -23.75
C ILE A 408 9.71 8.09 -22.69
N ASP A 409 8.84 9.08 -22.56
CA ASP A 409 8.82 9.91 -21.36
C ASP A 409 7.94 9.24 -20.29
N ARG A 410 8.55 8.91 -19.14
CA ARG A 410 7.84 8.37 -17.97
C ARG A 410 6.69 9.28 -17.54
N GLN A 411 6.84 10.59 -17.72
CA GLN A 411 5.81 11.57 -17.36
C GLN A 411 4.46 11.23 -18.00
N GLY A 412 4.45 10.76 -19.25
CA GLY A 412 3.22 10.40 -19.95
C GLY A 412 2.44 9.27 -19.26
N TYR A 413 3.12 8.38 -18.54
CA TYR A 413 2.51 7.22 -17.86
C TYR A 413 2.16 7.50 -16.41
N LEU A 414 2.70 8.57 -15.83
CA LEU A 414 2.57 8.90 -14.41
C LEU A 414 2.09 10.34 -14.19
N LYS A 415 1.42 10.90 -15.19
CA LYS A 415 0.90 12.26 -15.16
C LYS A 415 -0.09 12.43 -14.01
N GLY A 416 0.03 13.54 -13.28
CA GLY A 416 -0.74 13.80 -12.06
C GLY A 416 -0.26 13.08 -10.80
N THR A 417 0.82 12.30 -10.84
CA THR A 417 1.41 11.67 -9.65
C THR A 417 2.62 12.46 -9.12
N SER A 418 3.23 12.00 -8.03
CA SER A 418 4.53 12.51 -7.57
C SER A 418 5.68 12.27 -8.55
N PHE A 419 5.46 11.44 -9.59
CA PHE A 419 6.41 11.14 -10.66
C PHE A 419 6.07 11.84 -11.98
N ASP A 420 5.20 12.84 -11.95
CA ASP A 420 4.83 13.71 -13.08
C ASP A 420 5.95 14.72 -13.38
N SER A 421 7.13 14.20 -13.72
CA SER A 421 8.27 14.98 -14.17
C SER A 421 8.89 14.30 -15.40
N PRO A 422 9.34 15.08 -16.40
CA PRO A 422 9.99 14.54 -17.59
C PRO A 422 11.15 13.63 -17.20
N LEU A 423 11.06 12.37 -17.59
CA LEU A 423 12.13 11.41 -17.43
C LEU A 423 12.12 10.46 -18.63
N ILE A 424 12.96 10.79 -19.61
CA ILE A 424 13.17 9.90 -20.75
C ILE A 424 13.79 8.60 -20.26
N GLN A 425 13.12 7.51 -20.59
CA GLN A 425 13.52 6.13 -20.37
C GLN A 425 13.81 5.51 -21.72
N GLN A 426 14.86 4.71 -21.82
CA GLN A 426 15.38 4.20 -23.08
C GLN A 426 15.70 2.72 -22.95
N TRP A 427 15.45 1.95 -24.00
CA TRP A 427 15.71 0.53 -24.09
C TRP A 427 16.48 0.23 -25.38
N ASP A 428 17.43 -0.69 -25.32
CA ASP A 428 17.86 -1.43 -26.50
C ASP A 428 16.80 -2.45 -26.88
N VAL A 429 16.51 -2.53 -28.18
CA VAL A 429 15.49 -3.42 -28.73
C VAL A 429 16.18 -4.61 -29.39
N TYR A 430 15.76 -5.82 -29.03
CA TYR A 430 16.24 -7.03 -29.69
C TYR A 430 15.06 -7.89 -30.14
N ILE A 431 15.16 -8.44 -31.35
CA ILE A 431 14.15 -9.31 -31.94
C ILE A 431 14.74 -10.68 -32.17
N LEU A 432 13.97 -11.72 -31.86
CA LEU A 432 14.36 -13.09 -32.13
C LEU A 432 14.59 -13.27 -33.63
N LYS A 433 15.77 -13.76 -34.03
CA LYS A 433 16.07 -14.08 -35.43
C LYS A 433 15.08 -15.16 -35.87
N GLU A 434 14.32 -14.92 -36.93
CA GLU A 434 13.42 -15.93 -37.49
C GLU A 434 14.24 -17.17 -37.84
N THR A 435 14.04 -18.25 -37.09
CA THR A 435 14.50 -19.56 -37.51
C THR A 435 13.51 -20.03 -38.56
N ASN A 436 14.00 -20.33 -39.77
CA ASN A 436 13.23 -20.77 -40.95
C ASN A 436 12.34 -22.04 -40.77
N ASN A 437 12.02 -22.46 -39.55
CA ASN A 437 11.25 -23.67 -39.28
C ASN A 437 10.09 -23.38 -38.34
N ASN A 438 8.89 -23.42 -38.94
CA ASN A 438 7.52 -23.58 -38.44
C ASN A 438 7.10 -22.88 -37.13
N PRO A 439 5.93 -22.23 -37.12
CA PRO A 439 5.33 -21.76 -35.87
C PRO A 439 5.07 -22.97 -34.94
N PRO A 440 5.24 -22.80 -33.62
CA PRO A 440 4.87 -23.81 -32.63
C PRO A 440 3.35 -24.10 -32.59
#